data_AF-A0A1H7YRW5-F1
#
_entry.id   AF-A0A1H7YRW5-F1
#
_cell.length_a   1.000
_cell.length_b   1.000
_cell.length_c   1.000
_cell.angle_alpha   90.00
_cell.angle_beta   90.00
_cell.angle_gamma   90.00
#
_symmetry.space_group_name_H-M   'P 1'
#
loop_
_entity.id
_entity.type
_entity.pdbx_description
1 polymer ?
#
loop_
_entity_poly.entity_id
_entity_poly.type
_entity_poly.pdbx_seq_one_letter_code
_entity_poly.pdbx_strand_id
1 'polypeptide(L)'
;MDIEGQPDQYLVLVATRLIRCIDEQASEVSFWTPEHGVPSKVGQYMGVDRLRIDKTKAGNAQVFRLEGWSSTLVVSEEIKNALERMNATGTWFEEV
;
A
#
# COMPACT_ATOMS: atom_id res chain seq x y z
N MET A 1 -10.22 -19.71 -4.51
CA MET A 1 -10.69 -19.97 -3.14
C MET A 1 -12.18 -20.15 -3.27
N ASP A 2 -12.74 -21.18 -2.66
CA ASP A 2 -14.18 -21.42 -2.72
C ASP A 2 -14.83 -20.68 -1.55
N ILE A 3 -15.80 -19.81 -1.85
CA ILE A 3 -16.56 -19.08 -0.84
C ILE A 3 -17.90 -19.78 -0.70
N GLU A 4 -18.19 -20.27 0.50
CA GLU A 4 -19.45 -20.98 0.78
C GLU A 4 -20.66 -20.10 0.41
N GLY A 5 -21.59 -20.67 -0.35
CA GLY A 5 -22.78 -19.97 -0.81
C GLY A 5 -22.57 -19.00 -1.99
N GLN A 6 -21.35 -18.88 -2.52
CA GLN A 6 -21.08 -18.11 -3.74
C GLN A 6 -20.67 -19.04 -4.90
N PRO A 7 -21.45 -19.07 -6.00
CA PRO A 7 -21.17 -19.96 -7.13
C PRO A 7 -20.03 -19.47 -8.04
N ASP A 8 -19.67 -18.19 -7.94
CA ASP A 8 -18.63 -17.57 -8.76
C ASP A 8 -17.21 -17.85 -8.26
N GLN A 9 -16.22 -17.69 -9.15
CA GLN A 9 -14.82 -17.87 -8.80
C GLN A 9 -14.26 -16.64 -8.08
N TYR A 10 -13.67 -16.86 -6.90
CA TYR A 10 -12.95 -15.83 -6.16
C TYR A 10 -11.44 -16.11 -6.14
N LEU A 11 -10.68 -15.07 -6.46
CA LEU A 11 -9.22 -15.09 -6.47
C LEU A 11 -8.68 -14.06 -5.49
N VAL A 12 -7.60 -14.40 -4.81
CA VAL A 12 -6.85 -13.47 -3.96
C VAL A 12 -5.72 -12.86 -4.79
N LEU A 13 -5.74 -11.55 -4.96
CA LEU A 13 -4.63 -10.83 -5.56
C LEU A 13 -3.48 -10.73 -4.56
N VAL A 14 -2.32 -11.27 -4.92
CA VAL A 14 -1.10 -11.16 -4.11
C VAL A 14 -0.15 -10.17 -4.77
N ALA A 15 -0.14 -8.93 -4.30
CA ALA A 15 0.82 -7.91 -4.72
C ALA A 15 2.15 -8.10 -3.98
N THR A 16 3.14 -8.71 -4.65
CA THR A 16 4.46 -9.05 -4.07
C THR A 16 5.54 -8.01 -4.32
N ARG A 17 5.31 -7.07 -5.26
CA ARG A 17 6.28 -6.04 -5.61
C ARG A 17 6.40 -5.01 -4.49
N LEU A 18 7.55 -4.95 -3.83
CA LEU A 18 7.89 -3.93 -2.85
C LEU A 18 8.75 -2.84 -3.51
N ILE A 19 8.39 -1.57 -3.32
CA ILE A 19 9.14 -0.44 -3.87
C ILE A 19 9.43 0.58 -2.76
N ARG A 20 10.70 1.01 -2.68
CA ARG A 20 11.15 2.06 -1.77
C ARG A 20 10.91 3.45 -2.36
N CYS A 21 9.68 3.93 -2.24
CA CYS A 21 9.31 5.23 -2.81
C CYS A 21 8.56 6.15 -1.85
N ILE A 22 8.46 5.86 -0.56
CA ILE A 22 7.93 6.83 0.42
C ILE A 22 8.82 8.07 0.40
N ASP A 23 8.21 9.23 0.22
CA ASP A 23 8.86 10.51 0.44
C ASP A 23 8.73 10.87 1.92
N GLU A 24 9.75 10.51 2.69
CA GLU A 24 9.81 10.75 4.14
C GLU A 24 9.84 12.24 4.53
N GLN A 25 10.18 13.13 3.59
CA GLN A 25 10.19 14.58 3.84
C GLN A 25 8.81 15.20 3.63
N ALA A 26 8.07 14.69 2.64
CA ALA A 26 6.72 15.16 2.33
C ALA A 26 5.62 14.42 3.10
N SER A 27 5.95 13.27 3.71
CA SER A 27 5.04 12.48 4.55
C SER A 27 5.25 12.77 6.03
N GLU A 28 4.24 12.49 6.86
CA GLU A 28 4.37 12.51 8.31
C GLU A 28 4.77 11.11 8.79
N VAL A 29 6.09 10.88 8.88
CA VAL A 29 6.64 9.59 9.28
C VAL A 29 7.09 9.59 10.74
N SER A 30 6.87 8.47 11.41
CA SER A 30 7.46 8.16 12.70
C SER A 30 8.14 6.81 12.66
N PHE A 31 9.22 6.66 13.42
CA PHE A 31 10.02 5.45 13.48
C PHE A 31 10.02 4.86 14.88
N TRP A 32 10.21 3.55 14.96
CA TRP A 32 10.52 2.91 16.22
C TRP A 32 11.90 3.36 16.71
N THR A 33 11.94 4.00 17.87
CA THR A 33 13.19 4.33 18.59
C THR A 33 13.48 3.28 19.67
N PRO A 34 14.73 3.24 20.20
CA PRO A 34 15.06 2.39 21.33
C PRO A 34 14.20 2.63 22.58
N GLU A 35 13.71 3.85 22.79
CA GLU A 35 12.88 4.20 23.96
C GLU A 35 11.55 3.44 24.00
N HIS A 36 11.03 3.02 22.83
CA HIS A 36 9.79 2.23 22.75
C HIS A 36 9.94 0.78 23.23
N GLY A 37 11.15 0.31 23.53
CA GLY A 37 11.37 -1.01 24.15
C GLY A 37 11.14 -2.21 23.22
N VAL A 38 11.12 -2.01 21.89
CA VAL A 38 10.99 -3.10 20.90
C VAL A 38 12.20 -3.13 19.97
N PRO A 39 13.34 -3.74 20.39
CA PRO A 39 14.60 -3.68 19.65
C PRO A 39 14.51 -4.19 18.20
N SER A 40 13.69 -5.21 17.95
CA SER A 40 13.53 -5.81 16.63
C SER A 40 12.88 -4.88 15.59
N LYS A 41 12.22 -3.81 16.04
CA LYS A 41 11.55 -2.84 15.16
C LYS A 41 12.31 -1.53 15.00
N VAL A 42 13.36 -1.28 15.79
CA VAL A 42 14.07 0.01 15.77
C VAL A 42 14.53 0.34 14.34
N GLY A 43 14.24 1.58 13.91
CA GLY A 43 14.52 2.06 12.55
C GLY A 43 13.48 1.68 11.49
N GLN A 44 12.49 0.84 11.81
CA GLN A 44 11.34 0.59 10.94
C GLN A 44 10.27 1.68 11.15
N TYR A 45 9.41 1.87 10.15
CA TYR A 45 8.25 2.76 10.28
C TYR A 45 7.35 2.28 11.42
N MET A 46 7.01 3.20 12.30
CA MET A 46 6.01 3.03 13.35
C MET A 46 4.65 3.55 12.87
N GLY A 47 4.65 4.66 12.15
CA GLY A 47 3.48 5.28 11.54
C GLY A 47 3.86 6.06 10.30
N VAL A 48 2.98 6.05 9.30
CA VAL A 48 3.08 6.87 8.10
C VAL A 48 1.71 7.51 7.86
N ASP A 49 1.62 8.79 8.23
CA ASP A 49 0.45 9.63 8.02
C ASP A 49 0.70 10.60 6.85
N ARG A 50 -0.38 11.11 6.24
CA ARG A 50 -0.30 12.00 5.06
C ARG A 50 0.68 11.49 4.00
N LEU A 51 0.58 10.20 3.68
CA LEU A 51 1.51 9.49 2.81
C LEU A 51 1.72 10.23 1.48
N ARG A 52 2.99 10.46 1.15
CA ARG A 52 3.46 10.94 -0.15
C ARG A 52 4.50 10.01 -0.72
N ILE A 53 4.45 9.78 -2.03
CA ILE A 53 5.44 8.97 -2.73
C ILE A 53 6.25 9.77 -3.76
N ASP A 54 7.52 9.41 -3.89
CA ASP A 54 8.35 9.81 -5.01
C ASP A 54 7.97 9.00 -6.26
N LYS A 55 7.16 9.62 -7.13
CA LYS A 55 6.67 9.01 -8.37
C LYS A 55 7.81 8.59 -9.31
N THR A 56 8.98 9.24 -9.24
CA THR A 56 10.14 8.85 -10.08
C THR A 56 10.71 7.50 -9.67
N LYS A 57 10.65 7.15 -8.37
CA LYS A 57 11.06 5.84 -7.84
C LYS A 57 10.01 4.76 -8.06
N ALA A 58 8.72 5.12 -8.05
CA ALA A 58 7.64 4.19 -8.38
C ALA A 58 7.69 3.73 -9.86
N GLY A 59 8.22 4.58 -10.75
CA GLY A 59 8.38 4.29 -12.17
C GLY A 59 7.03 4.03 -12.83
N ASN A 60 6.93 2.95 -13.60
CA ASN A 60 5.72 2.55 -14.33
C ASN A 60 4.87 1.48 -13.60
N ALA A 61 5.13 1.22 -12.31
CA ALA A 61 4.42 0.20 -11.56
C ALA A 61 2.93 0.53 -11.42
N GLN A 62 2.07 -0.42 -11.84
CA GLN A 62 0.61 -0.24 -11.79
C GLN A 62 -0.01 -0.72 -10.48
N VAL A 63 0.61 -1.70 -9.82
CA VAL A 63 0.19 -2.27 -8.54
C VAL A 63 1.44 -2.67 -7.76
N PHE A 64 1.61 -2.17 -6.54
CA PHE A 64 2.74 -2.50 -5.68
C PHE A 64 2.45 -2.17 -4.21
N ARG A 65 3.36 -2.55 -3.32
CA ARG A 65 3.34 -2.18 -1.90
C ARG A 65 4.60 -1.41 -1.56
N LEU A 66 4.52 -0.59 -0.52
CA LEU A 66 5.64 0.21 -0.05
C LEU A 66 6.62 -0.69 0.73
N GLU A 67 7.90 -0.62 0.38
CA GLU A 67 8.94 -1.29 1.16
C GLU A 67 8.98 -0.69 2.58
N GLY A 68 8.97 -1.56 3.60
CA GLY A 68 8.92 -1.13 5.01
C GLY A 68 7.52 -0.72 5.52
N TRP A 69 6.52 -0.53 4.64
CA TRP A 69 5.14 -0.19 5.01
C TRP A 69 4.12 -0.96 4.15
N SER A 70 4.20 -2.28 4.18
CA SER A 70 3.53 -3.15 3.21
C SER A 70 2.02 -3.31 3.41
N SER A 71 1.42 -2.73 4.46
CA SER A 71 -0.04 -2.76 4.67
C SER A 71 -0.79 -2.03 3.55
N THR A 72 -0.21 -0.93 3.05
CA THR A 72 -0.78 -0.13 1.96
C THR A 72 -0.56 -0.81 0.60
N LEU A 73 -1.64 -0.95 -0.17
CA LEU A 73 -1.61 -1.32 -1.58
C LEU A 73 -1.71 -0.06 -2.42
N VAL A 74 -0.68 0.23 -3.22
CA VAL A 74 -0.67 1.36 -4.15
C VAL A 74 -1.04 0.85 -5.53
N VAL A 75 -2.00 1.54 -6.16
CA VAL A 75 -2.42 1.28 -7.53
C VAL A 75 -2.28 2.55 -8.37
N SER A 76 -2.06 2.41 -9.67
CA SER A 76 -2.11 3.54 -10.59
C SER A 76 -3.53 4.11 -10.69
N GLU A 77 -3.60 5.36 -11.15
CA GLU A 77 -4.87 6.00 -11.46
C GLU A 77 -5.67 5.23 -12.53
N GLU A 78 -4.99 4.57 -13.48
CA GLU A 78 -5.64 3.74 -14.50
C GLU A 78 -6.41 2.57 -13.85
N ILE A 79 -5.78 1.85 -12.92
CA ILE A 79 -6.42 0.73 -12.21
C ILE A 79 -7.54 1.24 -11.31
N LYS A 80 -7.33 2.34 -10.58
CA LYS A 80 -8.36 2.98 -9.75
C LYS A 80 -9.59 3.36 -10.60
N ASN A 81 -9.39 4.02 -11.73
CA ASN A 81 -10.46 4.41 -12.65
C ASN A 81 -11.17 3.19 -13.25
N ALA A 82 -10.44 2.10 -13.56
CA ALA A 82 -11.05 0.87 -14.05
C ALA A 82 -11.97 0.22 -13.00
N LEU A 83 -11.52 0.17 -11.73
CA LEU A 83 -12.31 -0.33 -10.60
C LEU A 83 -13.58 0.51 -10.36
N GLU A 84 -13.47 1.84 -10.47
CA GLU A 84 -14.63 2.73 -10.35
C GLU A 84 -15.61 2.53 -11.52
N ARG A 85 -15.13 2.46 -12.77
CA ARG A 85 -16.00 2.26 -13.95
C ARG A 85 -16.74 0.94 -13.93
N MET A 86 -16.17 -0.12 -13.35
CA MET A 86 -16.85 -1.40 -13.18
C MET A 86 -17.79 -1.43 -11.95
N ASN A 87 -17.89 -0.34 -11.19
CA ASN A 87 -18.62 -0.28 -9.92
C ASN A 87 -18.14 -1.34 -8.92
N ALA A 88 -16.82 -1.53 -8.80
CA ALA A 88 -16.24 -2.46 -7.83
C ALA A 88 -16.64 -2.08 -6.41
N THR A 89 -17.23 -3.03 -5.69
CA THR A 89 -17.71 -2.82 -4.32
C THR A 89 -16.58 -2.95 -3.31
N GLY A 90 -16.74 -2.30 -2.15
CA GLY A 90 -15.76 -2.37 -1.05
C GLY A 90 -14.43 -1.68 -1.33
N THR A 91 -14.37 -0.79 -2.34
CA THR A 91 -13.17 -0.02 -2.66
C THR A 91 -13.22 1.37 -2.01
N TRP A 92 -12.08 1.81 -1.49
CA TRP A 92 -11.86 3.18 -1.03
C TRP A 92 -10.43 3.58 -1.40
N PHE A 93 -10.26 4.79 -1.93
CA PHE A 93 -8.99 5.28 -2.45
C PHE A 93 -8.64 6.63 -1.84
N GLU A 94 -7.37 6.80 -1.51
CA GLU A 94 -6.75 8.06 -1.10
C GLU A 94 -5.57 8.34 -2.03
N GLU A 95 -5.41 9.60 -2.43
CA GLU A 95 -4.28 10.02 -3.26
C GLU A 95 -3.00 10.15 -2.43
N VAL A 96 -1.90 9.62 -2.99
CA VAL A 96 -0.56 9.55 -2.38
C VAL A 96 0.53 10.10 -3.31
#